data_AF-A0A9D4IA12-F1
#
_entry.id   AF-A0A9D4IA12-F1
#
_cell.length_a   1.000
_cell.length_b   1.000
_cell.length_c   1.000
_cell.angle_alpha   90.00
_cell.angle_beta   90.00
_cell.angle_gamma   90.00
#
_symmetry.space_group_name_H-M   'P 1'
#
loop_
_entity.id
_entity.type
_entity.pdbx_description
1 polymer ?
#
loop_
_entity_poly.entity_id
_entity_poly.type
_entity_poly.pdbx_seq_one_letter_code
_entity_poly.pdbx_strand_id
1 'polypeptide(L)' 'MFIYRVFGLVARKQGSLSDNTCHLFCELDHTHPAGAIVNFLTNVIMGQSKVKS' A
#
# COMPACT_ATOMS: atom_id res chain seq x y z
N MET A 1 8.66 -4.11 -23.09
CA MET A 1 7.59 -3.19 -22.64
C MET A 1 7.48 -3.33 -21.12
N PHE A 2 8.12 -2.44 -20.37
CA PHE A 2 8.10 -2.50 -18.91
C PHE A 2 6.76 -1.96 -18.43
N ILE A 3 5.95 -2.81 -17.79
CA ILE A 3 4.70 -2.41 -17.15
C ILE A 3 5.07 -1.92 -15.76
N TYR A 4 5.19 -0.61 -15.58
CA TYR A 4 5.38 -0.03 -14.25
C TYR A 4 4.06 -0.13 -13.47
N ARG A 5 4.05 -0.91 -12.39
CA ARG A 5 2.88 -1.06 -11.52
C ARG A 5 2.81 0.13 -10.56
N VAL A 6 1.65 0.75 -10.47
CA VAL A 6 1.36 1.83 -9.52
C VAL A 6 0.59 1.25 -8.35
N PHE A 7 0.94 1.67 -7.14
CA PHE A 7 0.22 1.34 -5.92
C PHE A 7 0.08 2.56 -5.02
N GLY A 8 -0.84 2.53 -4.06
CA GLY A 8 -1.05 3.67 -3.18
C GLY A 8 -1.70 3.28 -1.87
N LEU A 9 -1.58 4.19 -0.90
CA LEU A 9 -2.20 4.09 0.41
C LEU A 9 -3.02 5.34 0.68
N VAL A 10 -4.09 5.18 1.43
CA VAL A 10 -4.92 6.28 1.91
C VAL A 10 -4.77 6.31 3.42
N ALA A 11 -4.34 7.45 3.95
CA ALA A 11 -4.16 7.65 5.38
C ALA A 11 -4.91 8.89 5.84
N ARG A 12 -5.44 8.84 7.06
CA ARG A 12 -6.05 10.02 7.68
C ARG A 12 -4.97 11.06 7.93
N LYS A 13 -5.21 12.31 7.53
CA LYS A 13 -4.29 13.41 7.74
C LYS A 13 -4.15 13.68 9.24
N GLN A 14 -2.91 13.72 9.74
CA GLN A 14 -2.65 13.99 11.15
C GLN A 14 -3.27 15.33 11.57
N GLY A 15 -4.00 15.33 12.68
CA GLY A 15 -4.70 16.52 13.18
C GLY A 15 -6.05 16.81 12.51
N SER A 16 -6.47 16.00 11.53
CA SER A 16 -7.83 16.06 10.96
C SER A 16 -8.65 14.84 11.35
N LEU A 17 -9.94 15.05 11.66
CA LEU A 17 -10.87 13.97 11.98
C LEU A 17 -11.51 13.36 10.72
N SER A 18 -11.61 14.14 9.64
CA SER A 18 -12.34 13.79 8.41
C SER A 18 -11.48 13.79 7.14
N ASP A 19 -10.32 14.45 7.13
CA ASP A 19 -9.51 14.55 5.92
C ASP A 19 -8.60 13.34 5.74
N ASN A 20 -8.56 12.84 4.52
CA ASN A 20 -7.66 11.77 4.11
C ASN A 20 -6.69 12.25 3.04
N THR A 21 -5.50 11.69 3.03
CA THR A 21 -4.47 11.93 2.02
C THR A 21 -4.17 10.61 1.29
N CYS A 22 -4.14 10.67 -0.04
CA CYS A 22 -3.73 9.55 -0.88
C CYS A 22 -2.25 9.69 -1.24
N HIS A 23 -1.44 8.67 -0.95
CA HIS A 23 -0.02 8.62 -1.30
C HIS A 23 0.15 7.57 -2.40
N LEU A 24 0.58 8.01 -3.58
CA LEU A 24 0.76 7.16 -4.76
C LEU A 24 2.25 6.90 -5.00
N PHE A 25 2.57 5.67 -5.39
CA PHE A 25 3.92 5.17 -5.62
C PHE A 25 3.97 4.37 -6.91
N CYS A 26 5.12 4.38 -7.59
CA CYS A 26 5.40 3.50 -8.73
C CYS A 26 6.47 2.46 -8.35
N GLU A 27 6.37 1.29 -8.94
CA GLU A 27 7.40 0.26 -8.86
C GLU A 27 8.69 0.78 -9.52
N LEU A 28 9.75 0.98 -8.72
CA LEU A 28 11.04 1.49 -9.19
C LEU A 28 12.04 0.37 -9.51
N ASP A 29 11.99 -0.72 -8.74
CA ASP A 29 12.89 -1.88 -8.88
C ASP A 29 12.07 -3.18 -8.92
N HIS A 30 12.34 -4.03 -9.91
CA HIS A 30 11.70 -5.32 -10.07
C HIS A 30 12.04 -6.33 -8.96
N THR A 31 13.09 -6.10 -8.17
CA THR A 31 13.37 -6.92 -6.97
C THR A 31 12.34 -6.67 -5.86
N HIS A 32 11.69 -5.50 -5.86
CA HIS A 32 10.70 -5.07 -4.87
C HIS A 32 9.35 -4.78 -5.54
N PRO A 33 8.61 -5.83 -5.95
CA PRO A 33 7.37 -5.64 -6.67
C PRO A 33 6.33 -4.92 -5.81
N ALA A 34 5.53 -4.06 -6.44
CA ALA A 34 4.47 -3.29 -5.77
C ALA A 34 3.54 -4.18 -4.91
N GLY A 35 3.25 -5.40 -5.38
CA GLY A 35 2.41 -6.36 -4.65
C GLY A 35 3.00 -6.83 -3.32
N ALA A 36 4.32 -6.96 -3.21
CA ALA A 36 4.98 -7.32 -1.94
C ALA A 36 4.89 -6.17 -0.93
N ILE A 37 5.05 -4.93 -1.39
CA ILE A 37 4.93 -3.72 -0.56
C ILE A 37 3.49 -3.58 -0.04
N VAL A 38 2.49 -3.73 -0.90
CA VAL A 38 1.07 -3.67 -0.51
C VAL A 38 0.72 -4.78 0.48
N ASN A 39 1.18 -6.02 0.24
CA ASN A 39 0.92 -7.14 1.15
C ASN A 39 1.57 -6.93 2.53
N PHE A 40 2.77 -6.34 2.58
CA PHE A 40 3.40 -5.95 3.83
C PHE A 40 2.55 -4.89 4.57
N LEU A 41 2.16 -3.81 3.90
CA LEU A 41 1.34 -2.75 4.51
C LEU A 41 0.01 -3.29 5.03
N THR A 42 -0.71 -4.10 4.24
CA THR A 42 -1.99 -4.68 4.64
C THR A 42 -1.85 -5.62 5.84
N ASN A 43 -0.86 -6.51 5.84
CA ASN A 43 -0.76 -7.52 6.89
C ASN A 43 -0.14 -6.98 8.20
N VAL A 44 0.80 -6.03 8.10
CA VAL A 44 1.49 -5.47 9.27
C VAL A 44 0.75 -4.28 9.87
N ILE A 45 0.18 -3.39 9.05
CA ILE A 45 -0.49 -2.18 9.55
C ILE A 45 -1.96 -2.46 9.87
N MET A 46 -2.66 -3.29 9.07
CA MET A 46 -4.08 -3.60 9.31
C MET A 46 -4.31 -4.91 10.07
N GLY A 47 -3.25 -5.61 10.47
CA GLY A 47 -3.34 -6.79 11.34
C GLY A 47 -4.14 -7.96 10.74
N GLN A 48 -4.28 -8.04 9.41
CA GLN A 48 -5.00 -9.13 8.78
C GLN A 48 -4.11 -10.37 8.65
N SER A 49 -4.18 -11.28 9.63
CA SER A 49 -3.91 -12.68 9.39
C SER A 49 -5.01 -13.21 8.47
N LYS A 50 -4.67 -13.53 7.21
CA LYS A 50 -5.60 -14.19 6.27
C LYS A 50 -6.29 -15.37 6.97
N VAL A 51 -7.57 -15.21 7.31
CA VAL A 51 -8.42 -16.35 7.68
C VAL A 51 -8.58 -17.16 6.40
N LYS A 52 -7.89 -18.31 6.34
CA LYS A 52 -8.11 -19.31 5.30
C LYS A 52 -9.49 -19.92 5.57
N SER A 53 -10.44 -19.65 4.68
CA SER A 53 -11.66 -20.47 4.56
C SER A 53 -11.39 -21.67 3.66
#